data_AF-A0A949A8L4-F1
#
_entry.id   AF-A0A949A8L4-F1
#
_cell.length_a   1.000
_cell.length_b   1.000
_cell.length_c   1.000
_cell.angle_alpha   90.00
_cell.angle_beta   90.00
_cell.angle_gamma   90.00
#
_symmetry.space_group_name_H-M   'P 1'
#
loop_
_entity.id
_entity.type
_entity.pdbx_description
1 polymer ?
#
loop_
_entity_poly.entity_id
_entity_poly.type
_entity_poly.pdbx_seq_one_letter_code
_entity_poly.pdbx_strand_id
1 'polypeptide(L)'
;MKHTLEVSENGLFFTIITEGDGDVEGIIAFLKDIISHPQWKPGNNILLDHRALKIDAITVSGIEDVSEYFKSIADKLGNGKVALVMNRDIDFGIARSWEIITGDDVDINVFVFRELEKAINWLKE
;
A
#
# COMPACT_ATOMS: atom_id res chain seq x y z
N MET A 1 -8.97 -3.16 -11.39
CA MET A 1 -8.10 -1.96 -11.25
C MET A 1 -6.96 -1.95 -12.25
N LYS A 2 -6.39 -0.76 -12.51
CA LYS A 2 -5.08 -0.60 -13.17
C LYS A 2 -4.08 -0.06 -12.16
N HIS A 3 -2.80 -0.38 -12.33
CA HIS A 3 -1.72 0.21 -11.56
C HIS A 3 -0.49 0.50 -12.41
N THR A 4 0.24 1.53 -12.01
CA THR A 4 1.57 1.87 -12.53
C THR A 4 2.54 1.84 -11.36
N LEU A 5 3.71 1.23 -11.55
CA LEU A 5 4.79 1.21 -10.59
C LEU A 5 5.95 2.06 -11.12
N GLU A 6 6.35 3.06 -10.33
CA GLU A 6 7.47 3.95 -10.60
C GLU A 6 8.45 3.89 -9.43
N VAL A 7 9.74 4.02 -9.70
CA VAL A 7 10.76 4.19 -8.66
C VAL A 7 11.14 5.66 -8.63
N SER A 8 11.13 6.29 -7.46
CA SER A 8 11.48 7.71 -7.35
C SER A 8 12.87 7.96 -7.96
N GLU A 9 13.09 9.11 -8.59
CA GLU A 9 14.35 9.39 -9.31
C GLU A 9 15.61 9.25 -8.42
N ASN A 10 15.46 9.46 -7.12
CA ASN A 10 16.51 9.31 -6.12
C ASN A 10 16.54 7.92 -5.43
N GLY A 11 15.69 6.99 -5.85
CA GLY A 11 15.58 5.63 -5.32
C GLY A 11 15.09 5.54 -3.87
N LEU A 12 14.56 6.64 -3.30
CA LEU A 12 14.12 6.69 -1.90
C LEU A 12 12.87 5.83 -1.65
N PHE A 13 11.94 5.77 -2.59
CA PHE A 13 10.72 4.97 -2.45
C PHE A 13 10.13 4.55 -3.79
N PHE A 14 9.36 3.47 -3.74
CA PHE A 14 8.52 3.00 -4.84
C PHE A 14 7.20 3.75 -4.78
N THR A 15 6.72 4.23 -5.93
CA THR A 15 5.40 4.87 -6.06
C THR A 15 4.50 3.98 -6.89
N ILE A 16 3.36 3.60 -6.33
CA ILE A 16 2.35 2.82 -7.03
C ILE A 16 1.12 3.70 -7.13
N ILE A 17 0.72 4.02 -8.35
CA ILE A 17 -0.49 4.78 -8.64
C ILE A 17 -1.54 3.79 -9.10
N THR A 18 -2.70 3.78 -8.47
CA THR A 18 -3.81 2.90 -8.83
C THR A 18 -5.05 3.70 -9.18
N GLU A 19 -5.83 3.17 -10.13
CA GLU A 19 -7.06 3.82 -10.60
C GLU A 19 -8.17 2.81 -10.95
N GLY A 20 -9.41 3.30 -10.89
CA GLY A 20 -10.62 2.55 -11.21
C GLY A 20 -11.17 1.76 -10.02
N ASP A 21 -11.92 0.71 -10.31
CA ASP A 21 -12.50 -0.16 -9.29
C ASP A 21 -11.48 -1.24 -8.88
N GLY A 22 -11.19 -1.30 -7.59
CA GLY A 22 -10.25 -2.21 -6.94
C GLY A 22 -10.96 -3.35 -6.21
N ASP A 23 -10.31 -4.49 -6.23
CA ASP A 23 -10.71 -5.72 -5.56
C ASP A 23 -9.50 -6.38 -4.90
N VAL A 24 -9.74 -7.46 -4.15
CA VAL A 24 -8.70 -8.19 -3.43
C VAL A 24 -7.62 -8.70 -4.38
N GLU A 25 -8.02 -9.28 -5.53
CA GLU A 25 -7.09 -9.83 -6.51
C GLU A 25 -6.14 -8.77 -7.08
N GLY A 26 -6.68 -7.61 -7.44
CA GLY A 26 -5.89 -6.50 -7.97
C GLY A 26 -4.94 -5.90 -6.93
N ILE A 27 -5.35 -5.82 -5.66
CA ILE A 27 -4.48 -5.36 -4.58
C ILE A 27 -3.29 -6.32 -4.40
N ILE A 28 -3.58 -7.63 -4.34
CA ILE A 28 -2.55 -8.66 -4.24
C ILE A 28 -1.63 -8.62 -5.47
N ALA A 29 -2.15 -8.35 -6.67
CA ALA A 29 -1.35 -8.27 -7.88
C ALA A 29 -0.29 -7.16 -7.81
N PHE A 30 -0.63 -5.94 -7.40
CA PHE A 30 0.40 -4.89 -7.33
C PHE A 30 1.41 -5.16 -6.21
N LEU A 31 1.00 -5.77 -5.09
CA LEU A 31 1.93 -6.16 -4.02
C LEU A 31 2.96 -7.17 -4.53
N LYS A 32 2.54 -8.13 -5.37
CA LYS A 32 3.44 -9.08 -6.06
C LYS A 32 4.41 -8.35 -6.98
N ASP A 33 3.93 -7.37 -7.74
CA ASP A 33 4.75 -6.59 -8.66
C ASP A 33 5.83 -5.78 -7.92
N ILE A 34 5.52 -5.23 -6.74
CA ILE A 34 6.50 -4.54 -5.88
C ILE A 34 7.62 -5.50 -5.49
N ILE A 35 7.30 -6.62 -4.83
CA ILE A 35 8.32 -7.53 -4.28
C ILE A 35 9.08 -8.30 -5.38
N SER A 36 8.55 -8.34 -6.60
CA SER A 36 9.18 -8.96 -7.76
C SER A 36 9.97 -7.96 -8.60
N HIS A 37 9.88 -6.66 -8.31
CA HIS A 37 10.55 -5.64 -9.09
C HIS A 37 12.09 -5.80 -8.99
N PRO A 38 12.86 -5.74 -10.10
CA PRO A 38 14.31 -6.01 -10.06
C PRO A 38 15.12 -5.08 -9.15
N GLN A 39 14.60 -3.88 -8.87
CA GLN A 39 15.23 -2.91 -7.97
C GLN A 39 14.70 -2.98 -6.53
N TRP A 40 13.73 -3.87 -6.25
CA TRP A 40 13.20 -4.04 -4.91
C TRP A 40 14.24 -4.62 -3.97
N LYS A 41 14.26 -4.08 -2.75
CA LYS A 41 15.01 -4.63 -1.62
C LYS A 41 14.12 -4.52 -0.38
N PRO A 42 14.10 -5.54 0.51
CA PRO A 42 13.43 -5.43 1.79
C PRO A 42 13.90 -4.18 2.56
N GLY A 43 12.97 -3.45 3.16
CA GLY A 43 13.22 -2.18 3.84
C GLY A 43 13.01 -0.93 2.98
N ASN A 44 12.81 -1.08 1.67
CA ASN A 44 12.47 0.05 0.81
C ASN A 44 11.12 0.66 1.20
N ASN A 45 11.01 1.98 1.07
CA ASN A 45 9.79 2.72 1.33
C ASN A 45 8.82 2.63 0.12
N ILE A 46 7.53 2.69 0.40
CA ILE A 46 6.45 2.57 -0.59
C ILE A 46 5.46 3.73 -0.40
N LEU A 47 5.17 4.44 -1.48
CA LEU A 47 4.05 5.35 -1.61
C LEU A 47 2.96 4.66 -2.44
N LEU A 48 1.79 4.47 -1.87
CA LEU A 48 0.61 3.96 -2.53
C LEU A 48 -0.36 5.13 -2.77
N ASP A 49 -0.38 5.66 -3.99
CA ASP A 49 -1.33 6.71 -4.39
C ASP A 49 -2.60 6.05 -4.92
N HIS A 50 -3.65 6.08 -4.12
CA HIS A 50 -4.94 5.45 -4.39
C HIS A 50 -6.05 6.50 -4.49
N ARG A 51 -5.71 7.77 -4.74
CA ARG A 51 -6.70 8.85 -4.87
C ARG A 51 -7.64 8.67 -6.08
N ALA A 52 -7.25 7.88 -7.06
CA ALA A 52 -8.09 7.54 -8.21
C ALA A 52 -8.71 6.12 -8.12
N LEU A 53 -8.46 5.40 -7.02
CA LEU A 53 -8.97 4.06 -6.76
C LEU A 53 -10.28 4.11 -5.97
N LYS A 54 -11.14 3.13 -6.21
CA LYS A 54 -12.35 2.85 -5.45
C LYS A 54 -12.29 1.43 -4.90
N ILE A 55 -12.45 1.26 -3.59
CA ILE A 55 -12.39 -0.05 -2.93
C ILE A 55 -13.63 -0.30 -2.05
N ASP A 56 -14.69 0.48 -2.24
CA ASP A 56 -15.95 0.39 -1.50
C ASP A 56 -16.74 -0.90 -1.75
N ALA A 57 -16.32 -1.73 -2.71
CA ALA A 57 -16.81 -3.08 -2.91
C ALA A 57 -16.09 -4.14 -2.05
N ILE A 58 -14.97 -3.80 -1.40
CA ILE A 58 -14.22 -4.74 -0.56
C ILE A 58 -14.96 -4.96 0.75
N THR A 59 -15.28 -6.22 1.03
CA THR A 59 -15.93 -6.67 2.27
C THR A 59 -14.91 -6.80 3.40
N VAL A 60 -15.40 -7.00 4.63
CA VAL A 60 -14.55 -7.30 5.78
C VAL A 60 -13.65 -8.52 5.52
N SER A 61 -14.20 -9.60 4.97
CA SER A 61 -13.40 -10.78 4.60
C SER A 61 -12.32 -10.45 3.57
N GLY A 62 -12.59 -9.55 2.61
CA GLY A 62 -11.59 -9.11 1.66
C GLY A 62 -10.47 -8.27 2.31
N ILE A 63 -10.78 -7.49 3.35
CA ILE A 63 -9.76 -6.79 4.15
C ILE A 63 -8.85 -7.81 4.85
N GLU A 64 -9.44 -8.87 5.42
CA GLU A 64 -8.72 -9.96 6.07
C GLU A 64 -7.83 -10.70 5.05
N ASP A 65 -8.35 -11.03 3.87
CA ASP A 65 -7.58 -11.70 2.80
C ASP A 65 -6.35 -10.87 2.38
N VAL A 66 -6.51 -9.55 2.21
CA VAL A 66 -5.39 -8.65 1.88
C VAL A 66 -4.40 -8.58 3.05
N SER A 67 -4.88 -8.54 4.29
CA SER A 67 -4.03 -8.54 5.49
C SER A 67 -3.21 -9.82 5.60
N GLU A 68 -3.83 -10.98 5.43
CA GLU A 68 -3.16 -12.28 5.45
C GLU A 68 -2.10 -12.38 4.35
N TYR A 69 -2.43 -11.93 3.13
CA TYR A 69 -1.45 -11.92 2.05
C TYR A 69 -0.27 -11.00 2.37
N PHE A 70 -0.53 -9.78 2.86
CA PHE A 70 0.52 -8.82 3.21
C PHE A 70 1.43 -9.36 4.31
N LYS A 71 0.87 -9.98 5.36
CA LYS A 71 1.62 -10.67 6.42
C LYS A 71 2.46 -11.81 5.87
N SER A 72 1.94 -12.59 4.91
CA SER A 72 2.68 -13.70 4.29
C SER A 72 3.93 -13.27 3.51
N ILE A 73 4.01 -12.00 3.12
CA ILE A 73 5.16 -11.41 2.42
C ILE A 73 5.94 -10.43 3.29
N ALA A 74 5.67 -10.33 4.59
CA ALA A 74 6.27 -9.35 5.50
C ALA A 74 7.81 -9.39 5.46
N ASP A 75 8.42 -10.58 5.48
CA ASP A 75 9.88 -10.73 5.40
C ASP A 75 10.47 -10.17 4.09
N LYS A 76 9.71 -10.23 3.00
CA LYS A 76 10.12 -9.68 1.69
C LYS A 76 9.94 -8.17 1.63
N LEU A 77 9.03 -7.63 2.45
CA LEU A 77 8.80 -6.20 2.58
C LEU A 77 9.85 -5.56 3.49
N GLY A 78 10.27 -6.25 4.56
CA GLY A 78 11.25 -5.76 5.53
C GLY A 78 10.67 -4.70 6.46
N ASN A 79 11.50 -3.79 6.95
CA ASN A 79 11.18 -2.82 8.01
C ASN A 79 11.03 -1.37 7.49
N GLY A 80 10.62 -1.21 6.23
CA GLY A 80 10.45 0.10 5.60
C GLY A 80 9.20 0.84 6.08
N LYS A 81 8.77 1.79 5.25
CA LYS A 81 7.53 2.57 5.45
C LYS A 81 6.59 2.40 4.25
N VAL A 82 5.29 2.23 4.50
CA VAL A 82 4.22 2.29 3.49
C VAL A 82 3.31 3.46 3.82
N ALA A 83 3.27 4.45 2.92
CA ALA A 83 2.33 5.55 3.00
C ALA A 83 1.19 5.33 2.00
N LEU A 84 -0.03 5.16 2.49
CA LEU A 84 -1.22 4.90 1.67
C LEU A 84 -2.08 6.17 1.59
N VAL A 85 -2.30 6.72 0.40
CA VAL A 85 -3.01 8.00 0.20
C VAL A 85 -4.40 7.76 -0.38
N MET A 86 -5.43 8.10 0.37
CA MET A 86 -6.84 7.90 0.01
C MET A 86 -7.61 9.23 0.07
N ASN A 87 -8.40 9.55 -0.97
CA ASN A 87 -9.19 10.79 -1.01
C ASN A 87 -10.66 10.62 -0.58
N ARG A 88 -11.27 9.46 -0.80
CA ARG A 88 -12.67 9.17 -0.46
C ARG A 88 -12.79 8.74 1.00
N ASP A 89 -13.87 9.13 1.66
CA ASP A 89 -14.07 8.82 3.08
C ASP A 89 -14.26 7.34 3.35
N ILE A 90 -15.11 6.69 2.54
CA ILE A 90 -15.37 5.24 2.64
C ILE A 90 -14.09 4.42 2.44
N ASP A 91 -13.32 4.74 1.39
CA ASP A 91 -12.13 3.99 1.06
C ASP A 91 -11.00 4.18 2.09
N PHE A 92 -10.89 5.39 2.66
CA PHE A 92 -9.96 5.62 3.78
C PHE A 92 -10.36 4.87 5.03
N GLY A 93 -11.66 4.76 5.32
CA GLY A 93 -12.14 3.92 6.43
C GLY A 93 -11.70 2.47 6.26
N ILE A 94 -11.88 1.91 5.06
CA ILE A 94 -11.45 0.55 4.70
C ILE A 94 -9.93 0.39 4.85
N ALA A 95 -9.16 1.32 4.28
CA ALA A 95 -7.70 1.33 4.38
C ALA A 95 -7.21 1.41 5.84
N ARG A 96 -7.87 2.22 6.68
CA ARG A 96 -7.53 2.35 8.10
C ARG A 96 -7.87 1.09 8.90
N SER A 97 -8.98 0.43 8.56
CA SER A 97 -9.30 -0.89 9.14
C SER A 97 -8.22 -1.92 8.79
N TRP A 98 -7.77 -1.97 7.54
CA TRP A 98 -6.68 -2.84 7.13
C TRP A 98 -5.36 -2.51 7.86
N GLU A 99 -5.01 -1.23 8.00
CA GLU A 99 -3.82 -0.79 8.75
C GLU A 99 -3.83 -1.31 10.18
N ILE A 100 -4.97 -1.18 10.89
CA ILE A 100 -5.11 -1.64 12.28
C ILE A 100 -5.01 -3.18 12.38
N ILE A 101 -5.66 -3.92 11.48
CA ILE A 101 -5.64 -5.39 11.49
C ILE A 101 -4.24 -5.94 11.16
N THR A 102 -3.43 -5.19 10.41
CA THR A 102 -2.15 -5.66 9.88
C THR A 102 -0.96 -5.18 10.70
N GLY A 103 -1.00 -3.96 11.21
CA GLY A 103 0.18 -3.22 11.68
C GLY A 103 0.95 -3.87 12.83
N ASP A 104 0.27 -4.56 13.75
CA ASP A 104 0.92 -5.18 14.91
C ASP A 104 1.65 -6.50 14.58
N ASP A 105 1.42 -7.06 13.39
CA ASP A 105 1.96 -8.37 12.97
C ASP A 105 3.11 -8.26 11.95
N VAL A 106 3.54 -7.04 11.59
CA VAL A 106 4.56 -6.81 10.55
C VAL A 106 5.57 -5.75 10.98
N ASP A 107 6.82 -5.89 10.53
CA ASP A 107 7.89 -4.93 10.82
C ASP A 107 7.80 -3.64 9.96
N ILE A 108 7.11 -3.71 8.82
CA ILE A 108 6.93 -2.55 7.94
C ILE A 108 5.91 -1.58 8.54
N ASN A 109 6.28 -0.31 8.67
CA ASN A 109 5.41 0.70 9.23
C ASN A 109 4.39 1.14 8.18
N VAL A 110 3.09 0.95 8.44
CA VAL A 110 2.02 1.35 7.53
C VAL A 110 1.30 2.56 8.11
N PHE A 111 1.01 3.56 7.28
CA PHE A 111 0.16 4.68 7.69
C PHE A 111 -0.71 5.20 6.55
N VAL A 112 -1.99 5.44 6.84
CA VAL A 112 -2.96 5.98 5.87
C VAL A 112 -3.08 7.50 5.99
N PHE A 113 -2.94 8.19 4.86
CA PHE A 113 -2.96 9.65 4.74
C PHE A 113 -4.11 10.12 3.83
N ARG A 114 -4.57 11.35 4.11
CA ARG A 114 -5.46 12.12 3.22
C ARG A 114 -4.70 12.93 2.17
N GLU A 115 -3.51 13.38 2.54
CA GLU A 115 -2.74 14.35 1.79
C GLU A 115 -1.44 13.71 1.30
N LEU A 116 -1.22 13.77 -0.01
CA LEU A 116 -0.03 13.22 -0.67
C LEU A 116 1.26 13.83 -0.11
N GLU A 117 1.26 15.13 0.14
CA GLU A 117 2.45 15.85 0.63
C GLU A 117 2.88 15.35 2.01
N LYS A 118 1.92 15.12 2.91
CA LYS A 118 2.21 14.57 4.26
C LYS A 118 2.77 13.15 4.18
N ALA A 119 2.19 12.31 3.31
CA ALA A 119 2.69 10.97 3.05
C ALA A 119 4.14 11.00 2.57
N ILE A 120 4.45 11.82 1.57
CA ILE A 120 5.80 11.96 1.01
C ILE A 120 6.80 12.47 2.06
N ASN A 121 6.41 13.46 2.88
CA ASN A 121 7.29 13.99 3.92
C ASN A 121 7.61 12.91 4.96
N TRP A 122 6.60 12.16 5.42
CA TRP A 122 6.79 11.06 6.36
C TRP A 122 7.70 9.93 5.83
N LEU A 123 7.66 9.67 4.51
CA LEU A 123 8.57 8.70 3.87
C LEU A 123 10.03 9.19 3.78
N LYS A 124 10.29 10.50 3.93
CA LYS A 124 11.62 11.11 3.87
C LYS A 124 12.26 11.34 5.24
N GLU A 125 11.47 11.28 6.30
CA GLU A 125 11.94 11.31 7.70
C GLU A 125 12.70 10.03 8.06
#